data_AF-A0A952D4N4-F1
#
_entry.id   AF-A0A952D4N4-F1
#
_cell.length_a   1.000
_cell.length_b   1.000
_cell.length_c   1.000
_cell.angle_alpha   90.00
_cell.angle_beta   90.00
_cell.angle_gamma   90.00
#
_symmetry.space_group_name_H-M   'P 1'
#
loop_
_entity.id
_entity.type
_entity.pdbx_description
1 polymer ?
#
loop_
_entity_poly.entity_id
_entity_poly.type
_entity_poly.pdbx_seq_one_letter_code
_entity_poly.pdbx_strand_id
1 'polypeptide(L)'
;GKYNGGQKAMFWASVVCMLLLLVSGALIWRAQFSPPIGLVRFAAVVHAVAAVAMIALIVIHAYAAIWVKGTIRAMWYGTVTRAWARQHHRAWYREMTGK
;
A
#
# COMPACT_ATOMS: atom_id res chain seq x y z
N GLY A 1 13.29 -9.58 -7.55
CA GLY A 1 12.39 -9.64 -8.72
C GLY A 1 11.83 -8.26 -9.00
N LYS A 2 10.67 -8.17 -9.67
CA LYS A 2 10.05 -6.89 -10.08
C LYS A 2 9.73 -5.97 -8.90
N TYR A 3 9.32 -6.54 -7.77
CA TYR A 3 9.17 -5.83 -6.49
C TYR A 3 10.03 -6.50 -5.42
N ASN A 4 10.57 -5.71 -4.50
CA ASN A 4 11.34 -6.20 -3.35
C ASN A 4 10.41 -6.70 -2.23
N GLY A 5 10.97 -7.32 -1.19
CA GLY A 5 10.19 -7.88 -0.08
C GLY A 5 9.37 -6.83 0.67
N GLY A 6 9.95 -5.66 0.94
CA GLY A 6 9.26 -4.55 1.60
C GLY A 6 8.08 -4.01 0.79
N GLN A 7 8.24 -3.85 -0.53
CA GLN A 7 7.15 -3.42 -1.42
C GLN A 7 5.99 -4.44 -1.44
N LYS A 8 6.29 -5.75 -1.41
CA LYS A 8 5.26 -6.80 -1.33
C LYS A 8 4.54 -6.80 0.02
N ALA A 9 5.29 -6.67 1.11
CA ALA A 9 4.71 -6.59 2.45
C ALA A 9 3.80 -5.36 2.59
N MET A 10 4.28 -4.21 2.11
CA MET A 10 3.50 -2.97 2.09
C MET A 10 2.23 -3.10 1.24
N PHE A 11 2.30 -3.73 0.06
CA PHE A 11 1.14 -4.00 -0.76
C PHE A 11 0.08 -4.80 0.01
N TRP A 12 0.44 -5.94 0.60
CA TRP A 12 -0.51 -6.77 1.33
C TRP A 12 -1.05 -6.09 2.59
N ALA A 13 -0.20 -5.37 3.32
CA ALA A 13 -0.62 -4.60 4.49
C ALA A 13 -1.66 -3.53 4.10
N SER A 14 -1.43 -2.80 3.01
CA SER A 14 -2.39 -1.81 2.50
C SER A 14 -3.68 -2.46 2.02
N VAL A 15 -3.63 -3.60 1.32
CA VAL A 15 -4.83 -4.33 0.90
C VAL A 15 -5.70 -4.73 2.10
N VAL A 16 -5.08 -5.30 3.14
CA VAL A 16 -5.79 -5.69 4.36
C VAL A 16 -6.40 -4.47 5.06
N CYS A 17 -5.63 -3.39 5.23
CA CYS A 17 -6.14 -2.16 5.84
C CYS A 17 -7.30 -1.56 5.04
N MET A 18 -7.23 -1.59 3.71
CA MET A 18 -8.30 -1.08 2.84
C MET A 18 -9.58 -1.89 2.97
N LEU A 19 -9.48 -3.22 3.05
CA LEU A 19 -10.63 -4.09 3.29
C LEU A 19 -11.26 -3.83 4.66
N LEU A 20 -10.43 -3.70 5.71
CA LEU A 20 -10.91 -3.37 7.06
C LEU A 20 -11.61 -2.01 7.08
N LEU A 21 -11.03 -0.99 6.45
CA LEU A 21 -11.63 0.34 6.33
C LEU A 21 -12.97 0.31 5.59
N LEU A 22 -13.04 -0.41 4.46
CA LEU A 22 -14.27 -0.52 3.68
C LEU A 22 -15.40 -1.19 4.47
N VAL A 23 -15.13 -2.35 5.06
CA VAL A 23 -16.15 -3.13 5.81
C VAL A 23 -16.58 -2.36 7.07
N SER A 24 -15.63 -1.89 7.87
CA SER A 24 -15.95 -1.13 9.09
C SER A 24 -16.61 0.21 8.77
N GLY A 25 -16.21 0.88 7.69
CA GLY A 25 -16.79 2.13 7.19
C GLY A 25 -18.25 1.96 6.80
N ALA A 26 -18.60 0.88 6.09
CA ALA A 26 -19.98 0.54 5.77
C ALA A 26 -20.81 0.30 7.04
N LEU A 27 -20.27 -0.43 8.03
CA LEU A 27 -20.97 -0.73 9.29
C LEU A 27 -21.24 0.50 10.17
N ILE A 28 -20.39 1.55 10.10
CA ILE A 28 -20.59 2.80 10.84
C ILE A 28 -21.39 3.85 10.06
N TRP A 29 -21.70 3.61 8.79
CA TRP A 29 -22.44 4.55 7.94
C TRP A 29 -23.94 4.54 8.27
N ARG A 30 -24.31 5.30 9.30
CA ARG A 30 -25.67 5.33 9.87
C ARG A 30 -26.77 5.78 8.92
N ALA A 31 -26.45 6.60 7.91
CA ALA A 31 -27.45 7.07 6.95
C ALA A 31 -27.94 5.97 5.99
N GLN A 32 -27.18 4.88 5.83
CA GLN A 32 -27.50 3.79 4.90
C GLN A 32 -27.72 2.46 5.63
N PHE A 33 -27.04 2.23 6.77
CA PHE A 33 -27.09 0.96 7.50
C PHE A 33 -27.38 1.18 8.99
N SER A 34 -28.12 0.23 9.60
CA SER A 34 -28.46 0.27 11.02
C SER A 34 -28.20 -1.08 11.72
N PRO A 35 -26.92 -1.53 11.82
CA PRO A 35 -26.58 -2.76 12.53
C PRO A 35 -26.68 -2.61 14.06
N PRO A 36 -26.65 -3.72 14.82
CA PRO A 36 -26.68 -3.68 16.27
C PRO A 36 -25.56 -2.79 16.86
N ILE A 37 -25.86 -2.06 17.93
CA ILE A 37 -24.94 -1.05 18.50
C ILE A 37 -23.58 -1.64 18.91
N GLY A 38 -23.55 -2.90 19.37
CA GLY A 38 -22.30 -3.60 19.70
C GLY A 38 -21.38 -3.74 18.49
N LEU A 39 -21.94 -4.07 17.32
CA LEU A 39 -21.20 -4.19 16.08
C LEU A 39 -20.70 -2.83 15.57
N VAL A 40 -21.52 -1.78 15.68
CA VAL A 40 -21.12 -0.40 15.32
C VAL A 40 -19.93 0.05 16.15
N ARG A 41 -19.95 -0.19 17.47
CA ARG A 41 -18.86 0.19 18.38
C ARG A 41 -17.57 -0.55 18.06
N PHE A 42 -17.66 -1.86 17.81
CA PHE A 42 -16.51 -2.66 17.40
C PHE A 42 -15.95 -2.20 16.05
N ALA A 43 -16.83 -1.98 15.07
CA ALA A 43 -16.45 -1.48 13.75
C ALA A 43 -15.75 -0.11 13.83
N ALA A 44 -16.21 0.81 14.69
CA ALA A 44 -15.56 2.10 14.88
C ALA A 44 -14.12 1.98 15.39
N VAL A 45 -13.85 1.07 16.33
CA VAL A 45 -12.48 0.81 16.83
C VAL A 45 -11.61 0.21 15.73
N VAL A 46 -12.11 -0.80 15.02
CA VAL A 46 -11.41 -1.41 13.89
C VAL A 46 -11.09 -0.37 12.81
N HIS A 47 -12.06 0.50 12.49
CA HIS A 47 -11.88 1.56 11.50
C HIS A 47 -10.78 2.54 11.92
N ALA A 48 -10.81 3.00 13.18
CA ALA A 48 -9.81 3.93 13.69
C ALA A 48 -8.39 3.33 13.66
N VAL A 49 -8.23 2.08 14.10
CA VAL A 49 -6.93 1.38 14.08
C VAL A 49 -6.44 1.17 12.64
N ALA A 50 -7.32 0.71 11.74
CA ALA A 50 -6.98 0.52 10.33
C ALA A 50 -6.64 1.85 9.63
N ALA A 51 -7.31 2.95 9.98
CA ALA A 51 -7.03 4.28 9.46
C ALA A 51 -5.64 4.77 9.87
N VAL A 52 -5.30 4.66 11.17
CA VAL A 52 -3.97 5.04 11.67
C VAL A 52 -2.87 4.19 11.00
N ALA A 53 -3.08 2.87 10.90
CA ALA A 53 -2.14 1.99 10.22
C ALA A 53 -1.98 2.34 8.73
N MET A 54 -3.08 2.63 8.02
CA MET A 54 -3.05 3.03 6.61
C MET A 54 -2.30 4.36 6.43
N ILE A 55 -2.54 5.36 7.28
CA ILE A 55 -1.82 6.64 7.24
C ILE A 55 -0.32 6.40 7.41
N ALA A 56 0.09 5.59 8.39
CA ALA A 56 1.49 5.25 8.59
C ALA A 56 2.10 4.55 7.36
N LEU A 57 1.38 3.58 6.76
CA LEU A 57 1.81 2.90 5.53
C LEU A 57 1.99 3.87 4.36
N ILE A 58 1.07 4.84 4.19
CA ILE A 58 1.16 5.86 3.14
C ILE A 58 2.38 6.77 3.37
N VAL A 59 2.65 7.19 4.61
CA VAL A 59 3.84 8.00 4.93
C VAL A 59 5.12 7.22 4.59
N ILE A 60 5.22 5.95 5.00
CA ILE A 60 6.38 5.09 4.68
C ILE A 60 6.50 4.90 3.17
N HIS A 61 5.38 4.69 2.47
CA HIS A 61 5.34 4.54 1.01
C HIS A 61 5.88 5.78 0.28
N ALA A 62 5.37 6.96 0.65
CA ALA A 62 5.79 8.23 0.07
C ALA A 62 7.27 8.51 0.37
N TYR A 63 7.71 8.26 1.61
CA TYR A 63 9.12 8.39 1.99
C TYR A 63 10.02 7.47 1.16
N ALA A 64 9.65 6.20 1.00
CA ALA A 64 10.42 5.25 0.20
C ALA A 64 10.53 5.67 -1.28
N ALA A 65 9.46 6.24 -1.85
CA ALA A 65 9.45 6.74 -3.22
C ALA A 65 10.39 7.95 -3.41
N ILE A 66 10.51 8.82 -2.40
CA ILE A 66 11.42 9.99 -2.39
C ILE A 66 12.88 9.56 -2.17
N TRP A 67 13.08 8.56 -1.30
CA TRP A 67 14.39 8.03 -0.93
C TRP A 67 15.06 7.31 -2.11
N VAL A 68 14.34 6.39 -2.76
CA VAL A 68 14.85 5.64 -3.90
C VAL A 68 14.76 6.51 -5.16
N LYS A 69 15.84 7.25 -5.45
CA LYS A 69 15.91 8.19 -6.57
C LYS A 69 15.54 7.53 -7.90
N GLY A 70 14.77 8.25 -8.72
CA GLY A 70 14.22 7.75 -9.98
C GLY A 70 12.88 7.04 -9.86
N THR A 71 12.44 6.63 -8.67
CA THR A 71 11.16 5.92 -8.47
C THR A 71 9.95 6.78 -8.83
N ILE A 72 9.91 8.04 -8.39
CA ILE A 72 8.78 8.94 -8.72
C ILE A 72 8.67 9.16 -10.23
N ARG A 73 9.80 9.39 -10.92
CA ARG A 73 9.85 9.49 -12.38
C ARG A 73 9.34 8.20 -13.04
N ALA A 74 9.73 7.05 -12.49
CA ALA A 74 9.25 5.75 -12.99
C ALA A 74 7.74 5.59 -12.85
N MET A 75 7.14 6.06 -11.75
CA MET A 75 5.69 6.03 -11.56
C MET A 75 4.95 6.99 -12.50
N TRP A 76 5.50 8.18 -12.75
CA TRP A 76 4.84 9.20 -13.58
C TRP A 76 4.97 8.94 -15.08
N TYR A 77 6.14 8.48 -15.53
CA TYR A 77 6.46 8.32 -16.95
C TYR A 77 6.55 6.86 -17.40
N GLY A 78 6.39 5.90 -16.49
CA GLY A 78 6.37 4.47 -16.80
C GLY A 78 7.72 3.85 -17.19
N THR A 79 8.84 4.58 -17.09
CA THR A 79 10.16 4.12 -17.53
C THR A 79 11.25 4.27 -16.47
N VAL A 80 12.21 3.35 -16.47
CA VAL A 80 13.37 3.32 -15.56
C VAL A 80 14.67 3.20 -16.34
N THR A 81 15.77 3.73 -15.79
CA THR A 81 17.09 3.52 -16.39
C THR A 81 17.57 2.08 -16.14
N ARG A 82 18.39 1.55 -17.05
CA ARG A 82 19.00 0.22 -16.89
C ARG A 82 19.83 0.11 -15.61
N ALA A 83 20.56 1.17 -15.26
CA ALA A 83 21.35 1.24 -14.04
C ALA A 83 20.46 1.11 -12.79
N TRP A 84 19.34 1.85 -12.75
CA TRP A 84 18.38 1.77 -11.65
C TRP A 84 17.79 0.37 -11.50
N ALA A 85 17.35 -0.23 -12.61
CA ALA A 85 16.79 -1.58 -12.62
C ALA A 85 17.80 -2.62 -12.14
N ARG A 86 19.07 -2.49 -12.55
CA ARG A 86 20.15 -3.37 -12.09
C ARG A 86 20.42 -3.23 -10.59
N GLN A 87 20.41 -2.01 -10.06
CA GLN A 87 20.70 -1.72 -8.65
C GLN A 87 19.56 -2.16 -7.72
N HIS A 88 18.31 -1.81 -8.03
CA HIS A 88 17.19 -2.01 -7.11
C HIS A 88 16.39 -3.29 -7.40
N HIS A 89 16.46 -3.79 -8.64
CA HIS A 89 15.64 -4.90 -9.12
C HIS A 89 16.43 -5.89 -9.99
N ARG A 90 17.65 -6.25 -9.56
CA ARG A 90 18.61 -7.06 -10.34
C ARG A 90 18.02 -8.30 -11.00
N ALA A 91 17.21 -9.09 -10.29
CA ALA A 91 16.60 -10.29 -10.86
C ALA A 91 15.61 -9.97 -12.00
N TRP A 92 14.84 -8.87 -11.87
CA TRP A 92 13.93 -8.42 -12.92
C TRP A 92 14.68 -7.78 -14.10
N TYR A 93 15.81 -7.10 -13.83
CA TYR A 93 16.71 -6.65 -14.89
C TYR A 93 17.22 -7.83 -15.74
N ARG A 94 17.66 -8.93 -15.11
CA ARG A 94 18.11 -10.14 -15.83
C ARG A 94 16.99 -10.76 -16.66
N GLU A 95 15.79 -10.87 -16.08
CA GLU A 95 14.60 -11.38 -16.77
C GLU A 95 14.25 -10.56 -18.02
N MET A 96 14.32 -9.23 -17.93
CA MET A 96 13.96 -8.33 -19.03
C MET A 96 15.05 -8.19 -20.11
N THR A 97 16.32 -8.42 -19.77
CA THR A 97 17.44 -8.14 -20.69
C THR A 97 18.24 -9.36 -21.11
N GLY A 98 18.02 -10.52 -20.48
CA GLY A 98 18.80 -11.73 -20.71
C GLY A 98 20.27 -11.64 -20.26
N LYS A 99 20.64 -10.56 -19.56
CA LYS A 99 22.00 -10.28 -19.04
C LYS A 99 21.95 -10.15 -17.52
#